data_AF-A0A971J4F3-F1
#
_entry.id   AF-A0A971J4F3-F1
#
_cell.length_a   1.000
_cell.length_b   1.000
_cell.length_c   1.000
_cell.angle_alpha   90.00
_cell.angle_beta   90.00
_cell.angle_gamma   90.00
#
_symmetry.space_group_name_H-M   'P 1'
#
loop_
_entity.id
_entity.type
_entity.pdbx_description
1 polymer ?
#
loop_
_entity_poly.entity_id
_entity_poly.type
_entity_poly.pdbx_seq_one_letter_code
_entity_poly.pdbx_strand_id
1 'polypeptide(L)'
;MIYPEPVENRIQQQIVPYLSSPLRSLLSSLPVGYLRNLEEIRLRLGRPLLLKIGDEDYSVKEPGRLTRSCGEGYVVGKEDVQRTVAAISESSLYALEEELKRGFI
;
A
#
# COMPACT_ATOMS: atom_id res chain seq x y z
N MET A 1 11.19 -2.00 30.53
CA MET A 1 10.44 -0.88 29.92
C MET A 1 10.46 -1.12 28.42
N ILE A 2 9.41 -1.68 27.84
CA ILE A 2 9.37 -1.98 26.40
C ILE A 2 8.90 -0.70 25.72
N TYR A 3 9.80 -0.01 25.03
CA TYR A 3 9.40 1.07 24.13
C TYR A 3 8.66 0.42 22.95
N PRO A 4 7.45 0.88 22.60
CA PRO A 4 6.79 0.39 21.41
C PRO A 4 7.69 0.66 20.21
N GLU A 5 7.79 -0.32 19.32
CA GLU A 5 8.55 -0.16 18.09
C GLU A 5 8.03 1.05 17.30
N PRO A 6 8.90 1.91 16.75
CA PRO A 6 8.49 3.03 15.91
C PRO A 6 7.57 2.58 14.77
N VAL A 7 6.51 3.34 14.51
CA VAL A 7 5.48 2.96 13.52
C VAL A 7 6.09 2.82 12.12
N GLU A 8 7.09 3.61 11.78
CA GLU A 8 7.82 3.52 10.52
C GLU A 8 8.45 2.14 10.31
N ASN A 9 9.00 1.53 11.36
CA ASN A 9 9.63 0.21 11.28
C ASN A 9 8.57 -0.87 11.10
N ARG A 10 7.44 -0.75 11.80
CA ARG A 10 6.29 -1.66 11.62
C ARG A 10 5.76 -1.62 10.20
N ILE A 11 5.66 -0.43 9.59
CA ILE A 11 5.24 -0.30 8.18
C ILE A 11 6.24 -1.02 7.26
N GLN A 12 7.55 -0.81 7.45
CA GLN A 12 8.59 -1.45 6.63
C GLN A 12 8.62 -2.98 6.79
N GLN A 13 8.33 -3.51 7.98
CA GLN A 13 8.42 -4.94 8.26
C GLN A 13 7.10 -5.71 8.03
N GLN A 14 5.95 -5.06 8.22
CA GLN A 14 4.65 -5.73 8.27
C GLN A 14 3.72 -5.35 7.11
N ILE A 15 3.99 -4.26 6.40
CA ILE A 15 3.14 -3.81 5.27
C ILE A 15 3.91 -3.95 3.96
N VAL A 16 5.10 -3.35 3.88
CA VAL A 16 5.91 -3.33 2.66
C VAL A 16 6.12 -4.74 2.06
N PRO A 17 6.43 -5.81 2.82
CA PRO A 17 6.66 -7.13 2.23
C PRO A 17 5.45 -7.69 1.45
N TYR A 18 4.23 -7.26 1.77
CA TYR A 18 3.01 -7.71 1.09
C TYR A 18 2.67 -6.92 -0.18
N LEU A 19 3.47 -5.92 -0.54
CA LEU A 19 3.23 -5.11 -1.73
C LEU A 19 3.96 -5.66 -2.96
N SER A 20 3.53 -5.28 -4.16
CA SER A 20 4.26 -5.62 -5.38
C SER A 20 5.66 -4.97 -5.40
N SER A 21 6.55 -5.44 -6.27
CA SER A 21 7.92 -4.92 -6.34
C SER A 21 8.00 -3.40 -6.57
N PRO A 22 7.22 -2.81 -7.50
CA PRO A 22 7.21 -1.35 -7.69
C PRO A 22 6.75 -0.60 -6.43
N LEU A 23 5.65 -1.04 -5.82
CA LEU A 23 5.08 -0.41 -4.64
C LEU A 23 5.99 -0.50 -3.42
N ARG A 24 6.71 -1.62 -3.26
CA ARG A 24 7.76 -1.76 -2.25
C ARG A 24 8.83 -0.69 -2.40
N SER A 25 9.35 -0.51 -3.62
CA SER A 25 10.36 0.52 -3.88
C SER A 25 9.85 1.92 -3.54
N LEU A 26 8.60 2.23 -3.90
CA LEU A 26 7.98 3.52 -3.63
C LEU A 26 7.78 3.79 -2.13
N LEU A 27 7.32 2.80 -1.36
CA LEU A 27 7.05 2.97 0.07
C LEU A 27 8.30 2.84 0.95
N SER A 28 9.25 1.99 0.60
CA SER A 28 10.52 1.86 1.32
C SER A 28 11.43 3.08 1.21
N SER A 29 11.22 3.89 0.18
CA SER A 29 12.00 5.11 -0.05
C SER A 29 11.37 6.36 0.57
N LEU A 30 10.17 6.27 1.17
CA LEU A 30 9.54 7.42 1.79
C LEU A 30 10.33 7.91 3.01
N PRO A 31 10.49 9.24 3.16
CA PRO A 31 11.11 9.79 4.35
C PRO A 31 10.33 9.39 5.63
N VAL A 32 11.05 9.09 6.69
CA VAL A 32 10.49 8.64 7.98
C VAL A 32 9.41 9.57 8.54
N GLY A 33 9.53 10.88 8.30
CA GLY A 33 8.51 11.86 8.73
C GLY A 33 7.14 11.64 8.10
N TYR A 34 7.09 11.18 6.85
CA TYR A 34 5.83 10.84 6.17
C TYR A 34 5.28 9.49 6.64
N LEU A 35 6.16 8.50 6.85
CA LEU A 35 5.75 7.18 7.35
C LEU A 35 5.12 7.27 8.75
N ARG A 36 5.60 8.18 9.61
CA ARG A 36 5.06 8.37 10.96
C ARG A 36 3.59 8.77 11.00
N ASN A 37 3.13 9.48 9.98
CA ASN A 37 1.76 9.98 9.90
C ASN A 37 0.94 9.28 8.80
N LEU A 38 1.45 8.18 8.23
CA LEU A 38 0.76 7.43 7.19
C LEU A 38 -0.43 6.69 7.79
N GLU A 39 -1.64 7.04 7.34
CA GLU A 39 -2.90 6.46 7.82
C GLU A 39 -3.49 5.45 6.84
N GLU A 40 -3.37 5.71 5.53
CA GLU A 40 -4.01 4.90 4.50
C GLU A 40 -3.13 4.75 3.25
N ILE A 41 -3.10 3.55 2.67
CA ILE A 41 -2.52 3.28 1.35
C ILE A 41 -3.66 2.83 0.43
N ARG A 42 -4.01 3.67 -0.55
CA ARG A 42 -5.11 3.41 -1.50
C ARG A 42 -4.56 2.86 -2.81
N LEU A 43 -4.83 1.58 -3.06
CA LEU A 43 -4.57 0.94 -4.34
C LEU A 43 -5.85 0.90 -5.17
N ARG A 44 -5.85 1.56 -6.33
CA ARG A 44 -6.99 1.57 -7.25
C ARG A 44 -6.49 1.30 -8.67
N LEU A 45 -6.97 0.22 -9.28
CA LEU A 45 -6.57 -0.17 -10.63
C LEU A 45 -6.74 0.99 -11.62
N GLY A 46 -5.66 1.31 -12.36
CA GLY A 46 -5.66 2.36 -13.37
C GLY A 46 -5.69 3.79 -12.80
N ARG A 47 -5.50 3.95 -11.49
CA ARG A 47 -5.42 5.25 -10.82
C ARG A 47 -4.07 5.41 -10.11
N PRO A 48 -3.61 6.65 -9.87
CA PRO A 48 -2.42 6.89 -9.09
C PRO A 48 -2.52 6.31 -7.68
N LEU A 49 -1.40 5.79 -7.16
CA LEU A 49 -1.26 5.38 -5.77
C LEU A 49 -1.49 6.60 -4.87
N LEU A 50 -2.43 6.51 -3.93
CA LEU A 50 -2.69 7.59 -2.97
C LEU A 50 -2.34 7.17 -1.56
N LEU A 51 -1.71 8.07 -0.82
CA LEU A 51 -1.34 7.92 0.57
C LEU A 51 -2.03 9.01 1.38
N LYS A 52 -2.83 8.64 2.37
CA LYS A 52 -3.36 9.60 3.33
C LYS A 52 -2.35 9.77 4.45
N ILE A 53 -1.84 10.98 4.63
CA ILE A 53 -0.82 11.32 5.61
C ILE A 53 -1.32 12.49 6.46
N GLY A 54 -1.80 12.19 7.67
CA GLY A 54 -2.62 13.13 8.45
C GLY A 54 -3.84 13.58 7.64
N ASP A 55 -4.05 14.90 7.56
CA ASP A 55 -5.20 15.50 6.87
C ASP A 55 -5.03 15.66 5.35
N GLU A 56 -3.93 15.16 4.78
CA GLU A 56 -3.53 15.45 3.40
C GLU A 56 -3.39 14.17 2.59
N ASP A 57 -3.86 14.22 1.33
CA ASP A 57 -3.68 13.13 0.36
C ASP A 57 -2.44 13.43 -0.52
N TYR A 58 -1.57 12.44 -0.64
CA TYR A 58 -0.38 12.50 -1.50
C TYR A 58 -0.40 11.37 -2.51
N SER A 59 0.29 11.58 -3.63
CA SER A 59 0.67 10.53 -4.55
C SER A 59 2.18 10.42 -4.64
N VAL A 60 2.68 9.25 -5.06
CA VAL A 60 4.13 8.99 -5.16
C VAL A 60 4.51 8.94 -6.63
N LYS A 61 5.30 9.89 -7.10
CA LYS A 61 5.73 9.97 -8.51
C LYS A 61 6.92 9.07 -8.80
N GLU A 62 7.89 9.13 -7.90
CA GLU A 62 9.16 8.40 -7.94
C GLU A 62 9.52 7.98 -6.51
N PRO A 63 10.41 6.98 -6.32
CA PRO A 63 10.88 6.58 -5.00
C PRO A 63 11.27 7.79 -4.13
N GLY A 64 10.66 7.91 -2.96
CA GLY A 64 10.91 8.95 -1.98
C GLY A 64 10.31 10.32 -2.29
N ARG A 65 9.61 10.48 -3.42
CA ARG A 65 9.04 11.77 -3.86
C ARG A 65 7.51 11.77 -3.85
N LEU A 66 6.96 12.41 -2.83
CA LEU A 66 5.53 12.70 -2.68
C LEU A 66 5.13 13.97 -3.43
N THR A 67 3.91 13.99 -3.94
CA THR A 67 3.29 15.16 -4.56
C THR A 67 1.83 15.26 -4.13
N ARG A 68 1.33 16.50 -3.98
CA ARG A 68 -0.10 16.78 -3.79
C ARG A 68 -0.88 16.81 -5.11
N SER A 69 -0.17 16.83 -6.24
CA SER A 69 -0.78 16.65 -7.56
C SER A 69 -1.12 15.17 -7.76
N CYS A 70 -2.21 14.74 -7.14
CA CYS A 70 -2.63 13.33 -7.08
C CYS A 70 -2.81 12.66 -8.46
N GLY A 71 -2.90 13.41 -9.55
CA GLY A 71 -2.96 12.90 -10.92
C GLY A 71 -1.60 12.47 -11.51
N GLU A 72 -0.48 12.86 -10.89
CA GLU A 72 0.88 12.66 -11.46
C GLU A 72 1.69 11.52 -10.83
N GLY A 73 1.09 10.75 -9.92
CA GLY A 73 1.82 9.65 -9.29
C GLY A 73 1.81 8.35 -10.09
N TYR A 74 2.51 7.36 -9.53
CA TYR A 74 2.58 6.01 -10.04
C TYR A 74 1.18 5.41 -10.23
N VAL A 75 0.85 5.05 -11.46
CA VAL A 75 -0.44 4.44 -11.79
C VAL A 75 -0.42 2.97 -11.41
N VAL A 76 -1.33 2.59 -10.51
CA VAL A 76 -1.44 1.21 -10.01
C VAL A 76 -1.91 0.29 -11.13
N GLY A 77 -1.08 -0.71 -11.45
CA GLY A 77 -1.36 -1.71 -12.46
C GLY A 77 -2.18 -2.89 -11.93
N LYS A 78 -2.64 -3.73 -12.86
CA LYS A 78 -3.37 -4.98 -12.51
C LYS A 78 -2.51 -5.93 -11.69
N GLU A 79 -1.24 -6.06 -12.06
CA GLU A 79 -0.29 -6.93 -11.37
C GLU A 79 -0.01 -6.45 -9.94
N ASP A 80 0.01 -5.13 -9.71
CA ASP A 80 0.19 -4.56 -8.37
C ASP A 80 -0.93 -5.02 -7.44
N VAL A 81 -2.18 -4.85 -7.87
CA VAL A 81 -3.37 -5.27 -7.12
C VAL A 81 -3.36 -6.79 -6.90
N GLN A 82 -3.13 -7.58 -7.96
CA GLN A 82 -3.16 -9.04 -7.86
C GLN A 82 -2.10 -9.57 -6.90
N ARG A 83 -0.86 -9.09 -7.00
CA ARG A 83 0.24 -9.52 -6.11
C ARG A 83 -0.02 -9.08 -4.67
N THR A 84 -0.46 -7.84 -4.47
CA THR A 84 -0.74 -7.33 -3.12
C THR A 84 -1.86 -8.11 -2.45
N VAL A 85 -2.95 -8.36 -3.16
CA VAL A 85 -4.06 -9.12 -2.58
C VAL A 85 -3.68 -10.58 -2.37
N ALA A 86 -2.96 -11.23 -3.30
CA ALA A 86 -2.48 -12.60 -3.11
C ALA A 86 -1.56 -12.73 -1.88
N ALA A 87 -0.65 -11.76 -1.68
CA ALA A 87 0.26 -11.75 -0.54
C ALA A 87 -0.47 -11.56 0.79
N ILE A 88 -1.44 -10.64 0.87
CA ILE A 88 -2.21 -10.39 2.10
C ILE A 88 -3.18 -11.54 2.40
N SER A 89 -3.74 -12.16 1.36
CA SER A 89 -4.75 -13.22 1.52
C SER A 89 -4.16 -14.61 1.78
N GLU A 90 -2.83 -14.77 1.84
CA GLU A 90 -2.17 -16.09 1.84
C GLU A 90 -2.65 -17.01 0.69
N SER A 91 -3.10 -16.42 -0.44
CA SER A 91 -3.77 -17.08 -1.58
C SER A 91 -5.28 -17.39 -1.42
N SER A 92 -5.95 -16.85 -0.41
CA SER A 92 -7.40 -17.04 -0.15
C SER A 92 -8.31 -16.16 -0.99
N LEU A 93 -7.79 -15.23 -1.80
CA LEU A 93 -8.66 -14.39 -2.65
C LEU A 93 -9.49 -15.21 -3.64
N TYR A 94 -8.91 -16.27 -4.20
CA TYR A 94 -9.65 -17.23 -5.03
C TYR A 94 -10.63 -18.07 -4.20
N ALA A 95 -10.29 -18.40 -2.95
CA ALA A 95 -11.21 -19.11 -2.05
C ALA A 95 -12.42 -18.23 -1.69
N LEU A 96 -12.21 -16.94 -1.45
CA LEU A 96 -13.27 -15.97 -1.19
C LEU A 96 -14.10 -15.64 -2.44
N GLU A 97 -13.48 -15.52 -3.62
CA GLU A 97 -14.22 -15.42 -4.90
C GLU A 97 -15.08 -16.66 -5.15
N GLU A 98 -14.59 -17.86 -4.84
CA GLU A 98 -15.35 -19.11 -4.91
C GLU A 98 -16.48 -19.15 -3.88
N GLU A 99 -16.27 -18.74 -2.63
CA GLU A 99 -17.31 -18.66 -1.60
C GLU A 99 -18.43 -17.67 -1.98
N LEU A 100 -18.06 -16.51 -2.52
CA LEU A 100 -19.01 -15.52 -3.04
C LEU A 100 -19.75 -16.02 -4.29
N LYS A 101 -19.07 -16.72 -5.22
CA LYS A 101 -19.72 -17.39 -6.37
C LYS A 101 -20.65 -18.53 -5.95
N ARG A 102 -20.34 -19.21 -4.83
CA ARG A 102 -21.12 -20.31 -4.27
C ARG A 102 -22.22 -19.85 -3.31
N GLY A 103 -22.30 -18.55 -3.01
CA GLY A 103 -23.42 -17.94 -2.29
C GLY A 103 -23.35 -18.06 -0.76
N PHE A 104 -22.16 -18.22 -0.18
CA PHE A 104 -21.99 -18.29 1.28
C PHE A 104 -21.62 -16.92 1.89
N ILE A 105 -22.29 -16.57 2.99
CA ILE A 105 -21.93 -15.53 3.98
C ILE A 105 -22.01 -16.17 5.36
#